data_AF-A0A924SF52-F1
#
_entry.id   AF-A0A924SF52-F1
#
_cell.length_a   1.000
_cell.length_b   1.000
_cell.length_c   1.000
_cell.angle_alpha   90.00
_cell.angle_beta   90.00
_cell.angle_gamma   90.00
#
_symmetry.space_group_name_H-M   'P 1'
#
loop_
_entity.id
_entity.type
_entity.pdbx_description
1 polymer ?
#
loop_
_entity_poly.entity_id
_entity_poly.type
_entity_poly.pdbx_seq_one_letter_code
_entity_poly.pdbx_strand_id
1 'polypeptide(L)'
;MMAKPLLSIVSPCYNEQENVEELYRRVRAAVAPLDERYDFEYIFIDNHSNDDTPQRLRNLEEIAADIFALEVETDGLLHDILQT
;
A
#
# COMPACT_ATOMS: atom_id res chain seq x y z
N MET A 1 -6.67 -29.66 -4.57
CA MET A 1 -5.82 -28.62 -5.20
C MET A 1 -4.73 -28.27 -4.21
N MET A 2 -3.49 -28.03 -4.66
CA MET A 2 -2.47 -27.43 -3.79
C MET A 2 -2.83 -25.97 -3.55
N ALA A 3 -2.58 -25.46 -2.34
CA ALA A 3 -2.71 -24.03 -2.07
C ALA A 3 -1.74 -23.26 -2.95
N LYS A 4 -2.18 -22.14 -3.53
CA LYS A 4 -1.29 -21.28 -4.30
C LYS A 4 -0.35 -20.56 -3.32
N PRO A 5 0.93 -20.39 -3.66
CA PRO A 5 1.80 -19.48 -2.90
C PRO A 5 1.27 -18.04 -2.98
N LEU A 6 1.40 -17.31 -1.88
CA LEU A 6 1.06 -15.89 -1.79
C LEU A 6 2.22 -15.04 -2.35
N LEU A 7 1.90 -14.10 -3.24
CA LEU A 7 2.80 -13.07 -3.75
C LEU A 7 2.40 -11.72 -3.14
N SER A 8 3.24 -11.22 -2.24
CA SER A 8 3.08 -9.91 -1.61
C SER A 8 3.94 -8.87 -2.33
N ILE A 9 3.32 -7.80 -2.82
CA ILE A 9 4.04 -6.60 -3.28
C ILE A 9 3.92 -5.54 -2.19
N VAL A 10 5.04 -4.90 -1.85
CA VAL A 10 5.09 -3.88 -0.80
C VAL A 10 5.60 -2.58 -1.41
N SER A 11 4.93 -1.46 -1.17
CA SER A 11 5.38 -0.15 -1.62
C SER A 11 5.29 0.90 -0.50
N PRO A 12 6.40 1.59 -0.17
CA PRO A 12 6.33 2.76 0.70
C PRO A 12 5.70 3.93 -0.06
N CYS A 13 4.93 4.75 0.65
CA CYS A 13 4.29 5.96 0.13
C CYS A 13 4.59 7.15 1.03
N TYR A 14 4.84 8.31 0.41
CA TYR A 14 4.90 9.59 1.11
C TYR A 14 4.45 10.70 0.15
N ASN A 15 3.30 11.29 0.41
CA ASN A 15 2.66 12.29 -0.43
C ASN A 15 2.44 11.84 -1.89
N GLU A 16 1.85 10.66 -2.06
CA GLU A 16 1.61 10.00 -3.35
C GLU A 16 0.12 10.05 -3.75
N GLN A 17 -0.64 11.06 -3.30
CA GLN A 17 -2.10 11.13 -3.52
C GLN A 17 -2.51 11.05 -5.00
N GLU A 18 -1.66 11.51 -5.93
CA GLU A 18 -1.94 11.47 -7.36
C GLU A 18 -1.58 10.12 -8.00
N ASN A 19 -0.82 9.28 -7.29
CA ASN A 19 -0.13 8.12 -7.85
C ASN A 19 -0.65 6.78 -7.31
N VAL A 20 -1.13 6.72 -6.07
CA VAL A 20 -1.49 5.45 -5.39
C VAL A 20 -2.51 4.60 -6.18
N GLU A 21 -3.53 5.23 -6.76
CA GLU A 21 -4.56 4.53 -7.54
C GLU A 21 -4.01 3.99 -8.88
N GLU A 22 -3.23 4.82 -9.59
CA GLU A 22 -2.63 4.42 -10.86
C GLU A 22 -1.56 3.34 -10.68
N LEU A 23 -0.80 3.42 -9.58
CA LEU A 23 0.17 2.42 -9.20
C LEU A 23 -0.51 1.07 -8.95
N TYR A 24 -1.57 1.03 -8.13
CA TYR A 24 -2.37 -0.17 -7.92
C TYR A 24 -2.88 -0.74 -9.26
N ARG A 25 -3.51 0.10 -10.08
CA ARG A 25 -4.08 -0.30 -11.38
C ARG A 25 -3.05 -0.98 -12.27
N ARG A 26 -1.85 -0.40 -12.37
CA ARG A 26 -0.77 -0.93 -13.21
C ARG A 26 -0.15 -2.20 -12.65
N VAL A 27 0.04 -2.28 -11.34
CA VAL A 27 0.58 -3.48 -10.68
C VAL A 27 -0.41 -4.64 -10.82
N ARG A 28 -1.70 -4.42 -10.50
CA ARG A 28 -2.78 -5.40 -10.65
C ARG A 28 -2.85 -5.94 -12.08
N ALA A 29 -2.75 -5.07 -13.08
CA ALA A 29 -2.72 -5.47 -14.48
C ALA A 29 -1.48 -6.33 -14.84
N ALA A 30 -0.32 -6.02 -14.25
CA ALA A 30 0.91 -6.78 -14.49
C ALA A 30 0.89 -8.17 -13.86
N VAL A 31 0.23 -8.34 -12.70
CA VAL A 31 0.16 -9.62 -11.98
C VAL A 31 -1.05 -10.48 -12.38
N ALA A 32 -2.10 -9.91 -12.98
CA ALA A 32 -3.29 -10.65 -13.41
C ALA A 32 -3.03 -11.93 -14.24
N PRO A 33 -2.06 -11.96 -15.17
CA PRO A 33 -1.71 -13.19 -15.88
C PRO A 33 -1.15 -14.32 -14.99
N LEU A 34 -0.87 -14.04 -13.71
CA LEU A 34 -0.28 -14.96 -12.75
C LEU A 34 -1.31 -15.54 -11.77
N ASP A 35 -2.58 -15.12 -11.84
CA ASP A 35 -3.63 -15.46 -10.85
C ASP A 35 -3.91 -16.97 -10.74
N GLU A 36 -3.65 -17.75 -11.78
CA GLU A 36 -3.77 -19.22 -11.71
C GLU A 36 -2.67 -19.86 -10.85
N ARG A 37 -1.54 -19.16 -10.68
CA ARG A 37 -0.33 -19.66 -10.01
C ARG A 37 -0.12 -19.08 -8.61
N TYR A 38 -0.60 -17.88 -8.34
CA TYR A 38 -0.39 -17.17 -7.08
C TYR A 38 -1.70 -16.61 -6.54
N ASP A 39 -1.81 -16.55 -5.21
CA ASP A 39 -2.69 -15.59 -4.56
C ASP A 39 -1.91 -14.27 -4.41
N PHE A 40 -2.60 -13.13 -4.43
CA PHE A 40 -1.95 -11.81 -4.51
C PHE A 40 -2.41 -10.89 -3.38
N GLU A 41 -1.47 -10.11 -2.86
CA GLU A 41 -1.75 -8.95 -2.00
C GLU A 41 -0.81 -7.79 -2.34
N TYR A 42 -1.31 -6.57 -2.18
CA TYR A 42 -0.54 -5.34 -2.30
C TYR A 42 -0.62 -4.56 -0.99
N ILE A 43 0.51 -4.47 -0.30
CA ILE A 43 0.66 -3.70 0.93
C ILE A 43 1.27 -2.33 0.60
N PHE A 44 0.53 -1.26 0.89
CA PHE A 44 1.04 0.09 0.94
C PHE A 44 1.47 0.45 2.36
N ILE A 45 2.62 1.10 2.49
CA ILE A 45 3.14 1.59 3.78
C ILE A 45 3.24 3.11 3.69
N ASP A 46 2.26 3.82 4.24
CA ASP A 46 2.27 5.27 4.35
C ASP A 46 3.26 5.73 5.42
N ASN A 47 4.23 6.54 5.02
CA ASN A 47 5.28 7.07 5.87
C ASN A 47 4.91 8.47 6.40
N HIS A 48 3.76 8.56 7.05
CA HIS A 48 3.22 9.80 7.63
C HIS A 48 3.07 10.92 6.57
N SER A 49 2.31 10.63 5.51
CA SER A 49 1.96 11.62 4.50
C SER A 49 1.19 12.80 5.11
N ASN A 50 1.36 13.99 4.54
CA ASN A 50 0.70 15.23 4.95
C ASN A 50 -0.37 15.70 3.92
N ASP A 51 -0.71 14.83 2.98
CA ASP A 51 -1.68 15.06 1.92
C ASP A 51 -2.79 13.99 1.95
N ASP A 52 -3.59 13.86 0.90
CA ASP A 52 -4.72 12.91 0.87
C ASP A 52 -4.30 11.44 0.64
N THR A 53 -2.99 11.11 0.67
CA THR A 53 -2.49 9.73 0.48
C THR A 53 -3.17 8.73 1.42
N PRO A 54 -3.25 8.96 2.75
CA PRO A 54 -3.85 7.98 3.66
C PRO A 54 -5.34 7.76 3.37
N GLN A 55 -6.07 8.82 2.99
CA GLN A 55 -7.49 8.70 2.67
C GLN A 55 -7.70 7.91 1.38
N ARG A 56 -6.86 8.12 0.36
CA ARG A 56 -6.93 7.36 -0.90
C ARG A 56 -6.58 5.89 -0.71
N LEU A 57 -5.59 5.59 0.12
CA LEU A 57 -5.25 4.21 0.48
C LEU A 57 -6.42 3.51 1.20
N ARG A 58 -7.10 4.18 2.13
CA ARG A 58 -8.33 3.64 2.76
C ARG A 58 -9.45 3.38 1.76
N ASN A 59 -9.68 4.32 0.83
CA ASN A 59 -10.69 4.13 -0.22
C ASN A 59 -10.35 2.92 -1.11
N LEU A 60 -9.08 2.68 -1.38
CA LEU A 60 -8.60 1.53 -2.14
C LEU A 60 -8.88 0.20 -1.39
N GLU A 61 -8.61 0.13 -0.09
CA GLU A 61 -8.92 -1.06 0.74
C GLU A 61 -10.42 -1.38 0.76
N GLU A 62 -11.30 -0.38 0.72
CA GLU A 62 -12.76 -0.59 0.70
C GLU A 62 -13.25 -1.26 -0.60
N ILE A 63 -12.58 -1.01 -1.73
CA ILE A 63 -13.02 -1.48 -3.04
C ILE A 63 -12.24 -2.70 -3.55
N ALA A 64 -11.09 -3.01 -2.96
CA ALA A 64 -10.19 -4.05 -3.42
C ALA A 64 -9.72 -4.93 -2.26
N ALA A 65 -10.18 -6.19 -2.25
CA ALA A 65 -9.86 -7.16 -1.21
C ALA A 65 -8.40 -7.64 -1.22
N ASP A 66 -7.64 -7.29 -2.26
CA ASP A 66 -6.22 -7.62 -2.41
C ASP A 66 -5.28 -6.46 -1.98
N ILE A 67 -5.82 -5.41 -1.35
CA ILE A 67 -5.05 -4.26 -0.86
C ILE A 67 -5.05 -4.23 0.67
N PHE A 68 -3.89 -3.88 1.23
CA PHE A 68 -3.70 -3.54 2.63
C PHE A 68 -2.92 -2.23 2.74
N ALA A 69 -3.33 -1.33 3.62
CA ALA A 69 -2.68 -0.06 3.89
C ALA A 69 -2.24 -0.01 5.36
N LEU A 70 -0.96 0.27 5.58
CA LEU A 70 -0.35 0.43 6.89
C LEU A 70 0.18 1.86 7.01
N GLU A 71 -0.05 2.50 8.15
CA GLU A 71 0.53 3.81 8.46
C GLU A 71 1.67 3.63 9.46
N VAL A 72 2.81 4.26 9.19
CA VAL A 72 3.96 4.23 10.12
C VAL A 72 3.68 5.18 11.28
N GLU A 73 3.48 4.61 12.47
CA GLU A 73 3.47 5.39 13.70
C GLU A 73 4.89 5.86 14.04
N THR A 74 5.08 7.17 14.18
CA THR A 74 6.29 7.71 14.81
C THR A 74 6.02 7.90 16.29
N ASP A 75 6.76 7.19 17.15
CA ASP A 75 6.84 7.56 18.57
C ASP A 75 7.23 9.05 18.65
N GLY A 76 6.43 9.85 19.35
CA GLY A 76 6.56 11.32 19.42
C GLY A 76 7.93 11.86 19.89
N LEU A 77 8.86 10.99 20.26
CA LEU A 77 10.26 11.30 20.58
C LEU A 77 11.04 11.92 19.42
N LEU A 78 10.68 11.66 18.15
CA LEU A 78 11.34 12.30 17.00
C LEU A 78 10.94 13.77 16.82
N HIS A 79 9.74 14.16 17.27
CA HIS A 79 9.28 15.54 17.21
C HIS A 79 10.11 16.46 18.12
N ASP A 80 10.69 15.91 19.21
CA ASP A 80 11.52 16.69 20.15
C ASP A 80 12.96 16.93 19.66
N ILE A 81 13.47 16.11 18.73
CA ILE A 81 14.86 16.21 18.24
C ILE A 81 14.98 17.12 17.01
N LEU A 82 13.92 17.25 16.22
CA LEU A 82 13.93 18.05 14.98
C LEU A 82 13.48 19.51 15.17
N GLN A 83 13.09 19.91 16.39
CA GLN A 83 12.73 21.29 16.74
C GLN A 83 13.83 22.05 17.52
N THR A 84 15.04 21.47 17.64
CA THR A 84 16.26 22.13 18.16
C THR A 84 17.25 22.41 17.05
#